data_AF-A0A5J4QTY3-F1
#
_entry.id   AF-A0A5J4QTY3-F1
#
_cell.length_a   1.000
_cell.length_b   1.000
_cell.length_c   1.000
_cell.angle_alpha   90.00
_cell.angle_beta   90.00
_cell.angle_gamma   90.00
#
_symmetry.space_group_name_H-M   'P 1'
#
loop_
_entity.id
_entity.type
_entity.pdbx_description
1 polymer ?
#
loop_
_entity_poly.entity_id
_entity_poly.type
_entity_poly.pdbx_seq_one_letter_code
_entity_poly.pdbx_strand_id
1 'polypeptide(L)'
;MENKSNNILIIGGQNSGKTHFGGQLYLRFRSDEYNYKISIPPQDLTVFQEVVDCLSNGCSASRSNVDLHRNLFLEIIDSKNDVTFISFPDYGGEQVKRIVDN
;
A
#
# COMPACT_ATOMS: atom_id res chain seq x y z
N MET A 1 17.81 16.04 -16.17
CA MET A 1 17.05 16.32 -14.93
C MET A 1 16.98 15.01 -14.18
N GLU A 2 17.52 14.97 -12.97
CA GLU A 2 17.52 13.77 -12.14
C GLU A 2 16.08 13.54 -11.67
N ASN A 3 15.40 12.53 -12.24
CA ASN A 3 14.07 12.13 -11.77
C ASN A 3 14.22 11.60 -10.35
N LYS A 4 13.92 12.44 -9.37
CA LYS A 4 14.01 12.10 -7.95
C LYS A 4 12.88 11.14 -7.62
N SER A 5 13.16 9.84 -7.66
CA SER A 5 12.22 8.81 -7.24
C SER A 5 12.15 8.79 -5.72
N ASN A 6 10.97 9.12 -5.18
CA ASN A 6 10.72 9.00 -3.75
C ASN A 6 10.28 7.57 -3.44
N ASN A 7 10.86 6.96 -2.40
CA ASN A 7 10.50 5.62 -1.97
C ASN A 7 9.91 5.68 -0.56
N ILE A 8 8.68 5.18 -0.42
CA ILE A 8 7.95 5.11 0.85
C ILE A 8 7.79 3.63 1.22
N LEU A 9 8.22 3.30 2.44
CA LEU A 9 8.10 1.97 3.01
C LEU A 9 7.07 1.99 4.14
N ILE A 10 6.04 1.16 4.06
CA ILE A 10 4.99 1.06 5.09
C ILE A 10 5.18 -0.24 5.87
N ILE A 11 5.65 -0.13 7.11
CA ILE A 11 5.93 -1.24 8.03
C ILE A 11 5.06 -1.17 9.28
N GLY A 12 4.99 -2.29 10.00
CA GLY A 12 4.16 -2.45 11.20
C GLY A 12 4.01 -3.91 11.57
N GLY A 13 3.73 -4.20 12.84
CA GLY A 13 3.56 -5.57 13.34
C GLY A 13 2.36 -6.31 12.73
N GLN A 14 2.21 -7.59 13.07
CA GLN A 14 0.99 -8.34 12.70
C GLN A 14 -0.26 -7.63 13.24
N ASN A 15 -1.35 -7.64 12.47
CA ASN A 15 -2.62 -6.99 12.80
C ASN A 15 -2.56 -5.48 13.07
N SER A 16 -1.47 -4.77 12.68
CA SER A 16 -1.36 -3.33 12.88
C SER A 16 -2.19 -2.48 11.89
N GLY A 17 -3.05 -3.12 11.07
CA GLY A 17 -3.91 -2.43 10.12
C GLY A 17 -3.24 -1.98 8.81
N LYS A 18 -2.02 -2.44 8.49
CA LYS A 18 -1.31 -2.05 7.24
C LYS A 18 -2.13 -2.32 5.98
N THR A 19 -2.77 -3.49 5.93
CA THR A 19 -3.59 -3.90 4.79
C THR A 19 -4.80 -2.98 4.62
N HIS A 20 -5.48 -2.63 5.71
CA HIS A 20 -6.58 -1.67 5.70
C HIS A 20 -6.13 -0.28 5.27
N PHE A 21 -5.06 0.23 5.88
CA PHE A 21 -4.48 1.53 5.54
C PHE A 21 -4.08 1.59 4.06
N GLY A 22 -3.40 0.55 3.57
CA GLY A 22 -2.99 0.45 2.18
C GLY A 22 -4.15 0.38 1.19
N GLY A 23 -5.19 -0.40 1.49
CA GLY A 23 -6.41 -0.45 0.68
C GLY A 23 -7.14 0.90 0.62
N GLN A 24 -7.25 1.61 1.76
CA GLN A 24 -7.80 2.97 1.78
C GLN A 24 -6.98 3.95 0.96
N LEU A 25 -5.66 3.89 1.10
CA LEU A 25 -4.74 4.76 0.36
C LEU A 25 -4.83 4.50 -1.15
N TYR A 26 -4.88 3.24 -1.56
CA TYR A 26 -5.09 2.83 -2.95
C TYR A 26 -6.41 3.37 -3.52
N LEU A 27 -7.51 3.27 -2.77
CA LEU A 27 -8.81 3.84 -3.19
C LEU A 27 -8.72 5.37 -3.36
N ARG A 28 -7.99 6.07 -2.50
CA ARG A 28 -7.76 7.52 -2.64
C ARG A 28 -6.94 7.85 -3.88
N PHE A 29 -5.92 7.07 -4.21
CA PHE A 29 -5.15 7.27 -5.45
C PHE A 29 -5.96 6.99 -6.73
N ARG A 30 -7.02 6.19 -6.63
CA ARG A 30 -7.97 5.94 -7.72
C ARG A 30 -9.09 6.97 -7.81
N SER A 31 -9.34 7.74 -6.76
CA SER A 31 -10.33 8.80 -6.77
C SER A 31 -9.84 9.97 -7.61
N ASP A 32 -10.74 10.64 -8.31
CA ASP A 32 -10.44 11.86 -9.07
C ASP A 32 -10.20 13.09 -8.18
N GLU A 33 -10.58 13.02 -6.90
CA GLU A 33 -10.56 14.14 -5.95
C GLU A 33 -9.15 14.63 -5.55
N TYR A 34 -8.14 13.76 -5.59
CA TYR A 34 -6.80 14.06 -5.01
C TYR A 34 -5.68 14.17 -6.04
N ASN A 35 -4.59 14.87 -5.69
CA ASN A 35 -3.48 15.16 -6.60
C ASN A 35 -2.54 13.99 -6.89
N TYR A 36 -2.56 12.94 -6.06
CA TYR A 36 -1.76 11.73 -6.29
C TYR A 36 -2.59 10.67 -7.00
N LYS A 37 -2.06 10.14 -8.11
CA LYS A 37 -2.75 9.14 -8.94
C LYS A 37 -1.90 7.89 -9.11
N ILE A 38 -2.56 6.75 -9.28
CA ILE A 38 -1.90 5.52 -9.74
C ILE A 38 -1.35 5.78 -11.15
N SER A 39 -0.03 5.67 -11.30
CA SER A 39 0.66 5.75 -12.59
C SER A 39 0.50 4.45 -13.37
N ILE A 40 0.81 3.34 -12.70
CA ILE A 40 0.75 1.99 -13.26
C ILE A 40 -0.18 1.15 -12.38
N PRO A 41 -1.26 0.57 -12.93
CA PRO A 41 -2.09 -0.37 -12.19
C PRO A 41 -1.23 -1.49 -11.62
N PRO A 42 -1.32 -1.77 -10.31
CA PRO A 42 -0.54 -2.85 -9.71
C PRO A 42 -0.91 -4.20 -10.34
N GLN A 43 0.11 -5.01 -10.65
CA GLN A 43 -0.08 -6.32 -11.30
C GLN A 43 -0.81 -7.34 -10.40
N ASP A 44 -0.69 -7.18 -9.08
CA ASP A 44 -1.33 -8.04 -8.10
C ASP A 44 -1.97 -7.18 -7.00
N LEU A 45 -3.31 -7.18 -6.97
CA LEU A 45 -4.12 -6.51 -5.94
C LEU A 45 -4.69 -7.48 -4.90
N THR A 46 -4.33 -8.76 -4.96
CA THR A 46 -4.95 -9.81 -4.12
C THR A 46 -4.85 -9.48 -2.63
N VAL A 47 -3.76 -8.82 -2.21
CA VAL A 47 -3.54 -8.37 -0.82
C VAL A 47 -4.61 -7.36 -0.36
N PHE A 48 -5.10 -6.51 -1.27
CA PHE A 48 -6.08 -5.47 -0.98
C PHE A 48 -7.51 -5.81 -1.43
N GLN A 49 -7.71 -6.88 -2.20
CA GLN A 49 -9.00 -7.18 -2.83
C GLN A 49 -10.14 -7.21 -1.81
N GLU A 50 -10.00 -7.96 -0.71
CA GLU A 50 -11.01 -8.02 0.35
C GLU A 50 -11.28 -6.65 0.99
N VAL A 51 -10.23 -5.86 1.24
CA VAL A 51 -10.33 -4.52 1.82
C VAL A 51 -11.05 -3.57 0.87
N VAL A 52 -10.65 -3.57 -0.40
CA VAL A 52 -11.22 -2.74 -1.46
C VAL A 52 -12.70 -3.08 -1.65
N ASP A 53 -13.04 -4.37 -1.71
CA ASP A 53 -14.41 -4.82 -1.90
C ASP A 53 -15.28 -4.46 -0.69
N CYS A 54 -14.78 -4.66 0.53
CA CYS A 54 -15.51 -4.27 1.74
C CYS A 54 -15.75 -2.76 1.79
N LEU A 55 -14.69 -1.95 1.59
CA LEU A 55 -14.78 -0.50 1.65
C LEU A 55 -15.70 0.06 0.56
N SER A 56 -15.68 -0.51 -0.65
CA SER A 56 -16.56 -0.09 -1.75
C SER A 56 -18.03 -0.39 -1.45
N ASN A 57 -18.32 -1.39 -0.61
CA ASN A 57 -19.67 -1.74 -0.16
C ASN A 57 -20.09 -1.03 1.15
N GLY A 58 -19.29 -0.10 1.67
CA GLY A 58 -19.56 0.58 2.94
C GLY A 58 -19.31 -0.29 4.18
N CYS A 59 -18.63 -1.43 4.01
CA CYS A 59 -18.32 -2.38 5.08
C CYS A 59 -16.86 -2.23 5.53
N SER A 60 -16.60 -2.54 6.81
CA SER A 60 -15.23 -2.70 7.29
C SER A 60 -14.74 -4.11 6.98
N ALA A 61 -13.56 -4.24 6.35
CA ALA A 61 -12.95 -5.55 6.15
C ALA A 61 -12.60 -6.18 7.50
N SER A 62 -12.88 -7.48 7.63
CA SER A 62 -12.92 -8.15 8.92
C SER A 62 -11.55 -8.63 9.41
N ARG A 63 -10.66 -9.06 8.50
CA ARG A 63 -9.26 -9.40 8.77
C ARG A 63 -8.40 -9.19 7.52
N SER A 64 -7.10 -8.95 7.72
CA SER A 64 -6.10 -9.20 6.68
C SER A 64 -6.00 -10.71 6.44
N ASN A 65 -6.00 -11.18 5.19
CA ASN A 65 -5.64 -12.57 4.87
C ASN A 65 -4.21 -12.83 5.34
N VAL A 66 -4.09 -13.42 6.55
CA VAL A 66 -2.81 -13.62 7.26
C VAL A 66 -1.87 -14.56 6.49
N ASP A 67 -2.39 -15.33 5.54
CA ASP A 67 -1.64 -16.35 4.79
C ASP A 67 -1.03 -15.86 3.47
N LEU A 68 -1.23 -14.59 3.07
CA LEU A 68 -0.65 -14.06 1.82
C LEU A 68 0.59 -13.20 2.08
N HIS A 69 1.70 -13.87 2.47
CA HIS A 69 3.03 -13.90 1.82
C HIS A 69 3.41 -12.92 0.71
N ARG A 70 2.88 -11.70 0.57
CA ARG A 70 3.06 -10.88 -0.65
C ARG A 70 3.39 -9.42 -0.37
N ASN A 71 4.48 -8.96 -0.98
CA ASN A 71 4.84 -7.56 -1.05
C ASN A 71 3.96 -6.86 -2.09
N LEU A 72 3.32 -5.76 -1.71
CA LEU A 72 2.62 -4.90 -2.66
C LEU A 72 3.47 -3.70 -3.01
N PHE A 73 3.47 -3.34 -4.30
CA PHE A 73 4.11 -2.14 -4.82
C PHE A 73 3.06 -1.29 -5.54
N LEU A 74 3.03 0.00 -5.20
CA LEU A 74 2.25 1.02 -5.90
C LEU A 74 3.20 2.05 -6.49
N GLU A 75 3.03 2.36 -7.76
CA GLU A 75 3.65 3.52 -8.39
C GLU A 75 2.60 4.62 -8.52
N ILE A 76 2.88 5.77 -7.89
CA ILE A 76 2.03 6.95 -7.98
C ILE A 76 2.78 8.12 -8.58
N ILE A 77 2.03 9.00 -9.21
CA ILE A 77 2.51 10.30 -9.70
C ILE A 77 1.73 11.42 -9.02
N ASP A 78 2.39 12.55 -8.82
CA ASP A 78 1.75 13.79 -8.36
C ASP A 78 1.33 14.70 -9.53
N SER A 79 0.83 15.89 -9.22
CA SER A 79 0.41 16.88 -10.22
C SER A 79 1.56 17.47 -11.06
N LYS A 80 2.82 17.21 -10.68
CA LYS A 80 4.02 17.59 -11.42
C LYS A 80 4.62 16.41 -12.20
N ASN A 81 3.98 15.24 -12.18
CA ASN A 81 4.48 13.97 -12.70
C ASN A 81 5.73 13.45 -11.98
N ASP A 82 5.96 13.86 -10.73
CA ASP A 82 7.03 13.28 -9.90
C ASP A 82 6.59 11.88 -9.43
N VAL A 83 7.45 10.88 -9.69
CA VAL A 83 7.15 9.47 -9.38
C VAL A 83 7.49 9.15 -7.93
N THR A 84 6.55 8.53 -7.23
CA THR A 84 6.75 7.97 -5.89
C THR A 84 6.37 6.49 -5.88
N PHE A 85 7.25 5.66 -5.34
CA PHE A 85 7.01 4.23 -5.13
C PHE A 85 6.64 3.98 -3.68
N ILE A 86 5.53 3.28 -3.46
CA ILE A 86 5.06 2.87 -2.13
C ILE A 86 5.12 1.35 -2.07
N SER A 87 5.78 0.83 -1.04
CA SER A 87 5.87 -0.60 -0.80
C SER A 87 5.26 -0.99 0.55
N PHE A 88 4.48 -2.05 0.53
CA PHE A 88 3.89 -2.71 1.70
C PHE A 88 4.52 -4.10 1.79
N PRO A 89 5.69 -4.21 2.40
CA PRO A 89 6.31 -5.50 2.57
C PRO A 89 5.53 -6.34 3.59
N ASP A 90 5.36 -7.62 3.30
CA ASP A 90 4.83 -8.58 4.26
C ASP A 90 5.94 -9.05 5.20
N TYR A 91 6.42 -8.11 6.03
CA TYR A 91 7.35 -8.41 7.09
C TYR A 91 6.57 -8.82 8.35
N GLY A 92 6.85 -10.02 8.86
CA GLY A 92 6.49 -10.35 10.23
C GLY A 92 7.15 -9.36 11.21
N GLY A 93 6.52 -9.10 12.36
CA GLY A 93 7.03 -8.13 13.35
C GLY A 93 8.46 -8.39 13.82
N GLU A 94 8.94 -9.64 13.73
CA GLU A 94 10.34 -10.00 14.01
C GLU A 94 11.33 -9.51 12.95
N GLN A 95 10.92 -9.42 11.68
CA GLN A 95 11.77 -8.94 10.59
C GLN A 95 11.95 -7.42 10.66
N VAL A 96 10.91 -6.69 11.11
CA VAL A 96 10.99 -5.24 11.34
C VAL A 96 12.01 -4.91 12.44
N LYS A 97 12.04 -5.69 13.54
CA LYS A 97 13.07 -5.53 14.58
C LYS A 97 14.48 -5.60 14.01
N ARG A 98 14.76 -6.53 13.09
CA ARG A 98 16.08 -6.65 12.45
C ARG A 98 16.46 -5.48 11.53
N ILE A 99 15.48 -4.73 11.02
CA ILE A 99 15.72 -3.54 10.18
C ILE A 99 15.98 -2.31 11.06
N VAL A 100 15.31 -2.20 12.20
CA VAL A 100 15.40 -1.04 13.10
C VAL A 100 16.54 -1.17 14.11
N ASP A 101 16.90 -2.40 14.52
CA ASP A 101 17.94 -2.67 15.53
C ASP A 101 19.37 -2.73 14.94
N ASN A 102 19.57 -2.40 13.66
CA ASN A 102 20.89 -2.30 13.00
C ASN A 102 21.33 -0.84 12.81
#